data_AF-A0A7J9UTX3-F1
#
_entry.id   AF-A0A7J9UTX3-F1
#
_cell.length_a   1.000
_cell.length_b   1.000
_cell.length_c   1.000
_cell.angle_alpha   90.00
_cell.angle_beta   90.00
_cell.angle_gamma   90.00
#
_symmetry.space_group_name_H-M   'P 1'
#
loop_
_entity.id
_entity.type
_entity.pdbx_description
1 polymer ?
#
loop_
_entity_poly.entity_id
_entity_poly.type
_entity_poly.pdbx_seq_one_letter_code
_entity_poly.pdbx_strand_id
1 'polypeptide(L)'
;MSDHATAPSAATTTYRCEHCDDSVPHEHLDVTAIVTAAGRAAVVHAGWMLALALVLAVAAVAVAVADAGLGAALGALVPVVVGWLVVTAAGLGVVGAVRARSSDARALVAGGLTGAALTPLAALAVALLAGPGWPAALVAGGGWLLCGAVAALVRARAVRLLLVAPGAAGERERVRAIASRGRDDWGQQARWLLQGVALAVATWLLGLVPAAVAVLVPLSVVAAVAAARRGLRD
;
A
#
# COMPACT_ATOMS: atom_id res chain seq x y z
N MET A 1 -13.29 -45.48 31.09
CA MET A 1 -14.49 -44.69 30.73
C MET A 1 -14.31 -43.36 31.41
N SER A 2 -13.93 -42.33 30.65
CA SER A 2 -13.65 -41.00 31.19
C SER A 2 -14.81 -40.09 30.81
N ASP A 3 -15.56 -39.65 31.81
CA ASP A 3 -16.66 -38.72 31.64
C ASP A 3 -16.10 -37.33 31.30
N HIS A 4 -16.31 -36.90 30.06
CA HIS A 4 -16.13 -35.50 29.70
C HIS A 4 -17.31 -34.70 30.24
N ALA A 5 -17.11 -34.08 31.42
CA ALA A 5 -17.98 -33.04 31.93
C ALA A 5 -18.04 -31.90 30.90
N THR A 6 -19.11 -31.86 30.12
CA THR A 6 -19.39 -30.77 29.19
C THR A 6 -19.86 -29.59 30.03
N ALA A 7 -19.08 -28.51 30.05
CA ALA A 7 -19.51 -27.27 30.70
C ALA A 7 -20.84 -26.80 30.09
N PRO A 8 -21.80 -26.30 30.89
CA PRO A 8 -23.06 -25.81 30.36
C PRO A 8 -22.79 -24.63 29.43
N SER A 9 -23.17 -24.80 28.16
CA SER A 9 -23.20 -23.73 27.17
C SER A 9 -24.09 -22.61 27.69
N ALA A 10 -23.57 -21.38 27.75
CA ALA A 10 -24.35 -20.21 28.12
C ALA A 10 -25.62 -20.18 27.26
N ALA A 11 -26.78 -20.09 27.91
CA ALA A 11 -28.11 -20.15 27.29
C ALA A 11 -28.17 -19.24 26.06
N THR A 12 -28.02 -19.85 24.89
CA THR A 12 -28.30 -19.21 23.61
C THR A 12 -29.81 -19.22 23.54
N THR A 13 -30.46 -18.06 23.67
CA THR A 13 -31.86 -17.93 23.32
C THR A 13 -32.01 -18.37 21.87
N THR A 14 -32.46 -19.60 21.67
CA THR A 14 -32.69 -20.23 20.37
C THR A 14 -33.87 -19.52 19.74
N TYR A 15 -33.58 -18.44 19.02
CA TYR A 15 -34.53 -17.80 18.13
C TYR A 15 -34.89 -18.82 17.04
N ARG A 16 -36.06 -19.44 17.17
CA ARG A 16 -36.58 -20.42 16.21
C ARG A 16 -37.15 -19.66 15.02
N CYS A 17 -36.48 -19.71 13.87
CA CYS A 17 -36.98 -19.08 12.66
C CYS A 17 -38.16 -19.87 12.10
N GLU A 18 -39.31 -19.23 11.99
CA GLU A 18 -40.57 -19.82 11.48
C GLU A 18 -40.48 -20.33 10.02
N HIS A 19 -39.38 -20.05 9.33
CA HIS A 19 -39.15 -20.39 7.92
C HIS A 19 -38.02 -21.39 7.69
N CYS A 20 -37.35 -21.87 8.75
CA CYS A 20 -36.23 -22.79 8.60
C CYS A 20 -36.58 -24.15 9.20
N ASP A 21 -36.23 -25.22 8.47
CA ASP A 21 -36.27 -26.59 8.99
C ASP A 21 -35.10 -26.78 9.96
N ASP A 22 -35.42 -27.07 11.23
CA ASP A 22 -34.46 -27.26 12.32
C ASP A 22 -33.64 -28.57 12.16
N SER A 23 -33.89 -29.36 11.11
CA SER A 23 -33.21 -30.64 10.84
C SER A 23 -31.72 -30.50 10.51
N VAL A 24 -31.26 -29.32 10.11
CA VAL A 24 -29.86 -29.03 9.81
C VAL A 24 -29.36 -27.87 10.69
N PRO A 25 -28.27 -28.04 11.47
CA PRO A 25 -27.71 -26.94 12.24
C PRO A 25 -27.24 -25.83 11.30
N HIS A 26 -27.83 -24.64 11.42
CA HIS A 26 -27.48 -23.46 10.64
C HIS A 26 -27.38 -22.23 11.56
N GLU A 27 -26.45 -21.31 11.26
CA GLU A 27 -26.31 -20.04 11.96
C GLU A 27 -27.17 -18.98 11.26
N HIS A 28 -28.09 -18.34 11.99
CA HIS A 28 -28.79 -17.15 11.50
C HIS A 28 -27.83 -15.97 11.48
N LEU A 29 -27.21 -15.75 10.32
CA LEU A 29 -26.34 -14.61 10.10
C LEU A 29 -27.20 -13.36 9.89
N ASP A 30 -27.07 -12.38 10.78
CA ASP A 30 -27.57 -11.02 10.54
C ASP A 30 -26.68 -10.35 9.46
N VAL A 31 -27.04 -10.59 8.20
CA VAL A 31 -26.34 -10.05 7.03
C VAL A 31 -26.30 -8.52 7.08
N THR A 32 -27.36 -7.88 7.59
CA THR A 32 -27.44 -6.42 7.69
C THR A 32 -26.42 -5.90 8.70
N ALA A 33 -26.32 -6.52 9.88
CA ALA A 33 -25.29 -6.17 10.87
C ALA A 33 -23.87 -6.41 10.32
N ILE A 34 -23.64 -7.52 9.61
CA ILE A 34 -22.32 -7.83 9.02
C ILE A 34 -21.94 -6.79 7.97
N VAL A 35 -22.85 -6.46 7.05
CA VAL A 35 -22.59 -5.49 5.96
C VAL A 35 -22.36 -4.09 6.50
N THR A 36 -23.16 -3.65 7.48
CA THR A 36 -22.98 -2.34 8.12
C THR A 36 -21.70 -2.27 8.95
N ALA A 37 -21.32 -3.34 9.64
CA ALA A 37 -20.05 -3.45 10.35
C ALA A 37 -18.86 -3.40 9.39
N ALA A 38 -18.90 -4.14 8.27
CA ALA A 38 -17.86 -4.13 7.24
C ALA A 38 -17.67 -2.73 6.63
N GLY A 39 -18.76 -2.03 6.32
CA GLY A 39 -18.70 -0.66 5.81
C GLY A 39 -18.09 0.33 6.80
N ARG A 40 -18.41 0.20 8.10
CA ARG A 40 -17.79 1.03 9.17
C ARG A 40 -16.32 0.69 9.36
N ALA A 41 -15.98 -0.59 9.43
CA ALA A 41 -14.61 -1.06 9.61
C ALA A 41 -13.70 -0.54 8.49
N ALA A 42 -14.15 -0.57 7.23
CA ALA A 42 -13.39 -0.04 6.10
C ALA A 42 -13.08 1.47 6.23
N VAL A 43 -14.05 2.27 6.71
CA VAL A 43 -13.86 3.72 6.90
C VAL A 43 -12.97 4.00 8.11
N VAL A 44 -13.18 3.30 9.23
CA VAL A 44 -12.35 3.44 10.43
C VAL A 44 -10.90 3.08 10.11
N HIS A 45 -10.68 1.97 9.41
CA HIS A 45 -9.36 1.55 8.97
C HIS A 45 -8.71 2.59 8.05
N ALA A 46 -9.42 3.06 7.02
CA ALA A 46 -8.89 4.08 6.13
C ALA A 46 -8.62 5.41 6.85
N GLY A 47 -9.45 5.78 7.82
CA GLY A 47 -9.25 6.94 8.69
C GLY A 47 -7.99 6.81 9.54
N TRP A 48 -7.75 5.63 10.14
CA TRP A 48 -6.52 5.34 10.86
C TRP A 48 -5.28 5.40 9.96
N MET A 49 -5.34 4.79 8.78
CA MET A 49 -4.26 4.89 7.78
C MET A 49 -3.96 6.35 7.45
N LEU A 50 -5.00 7.17 7.22
CA LEU A 50 -4.85 8.57 6.89
C LEU A 50 -4.25 9.37 8.04
N ALA A 51 -4.71 9.17 9.28
CA ALA A 51 -4.17 9.82 10.46
C ALA A 51 -2.69 9.49 10.65
N LEU A 52 -2.33 8.21 10.57
CA LEU A 52 -0.95 7.75 10.68
C LEU A 52 -0.07 8.31 9.55
N ALA A 53 -0.56 8.25 8.31
CA ALA A 53 0.17 8.80 7.16
C ALA A 53 0.40 10.30 7.28
N LEU A 54 -0.60 11.04 7.77
CA LEU A 54 -0.51 12.48 7.98
C LEU A 54 0.55 12.80 9.04
N VAL A 55 0.54 12.08 10.17
CA VAL A 55 1.56 12.26 11.22
C VAL A 55 2.96 11.99 10.67
N LEU A 56 3.15 10.87 9.95
CA LEU A 56 4.45 10.52 9.37
C LEU A 56 4.91 11.52 8.31
N ALA A 57 4.00 11.97 7.43
CA ALA A 57 4.31 12.94 6.38
C ALA A 57 4.64 14.32 6.97
N VAL A 58 3.88 14.79 7.96
CA VAL A 58 4.16 16.07 8.65
C VAL A 58 5.48 16.00 9.38
N ALA A 59 5.77 14.90 10.09
CA ALA A 59 7.06 14.71 10.75
C ALA A 59 8.22 14.70 9.74
N ALA A 60 8.08 13.98 8.62
CA ALA A 60 9.08 13.94 7.56
C ALA A 60 9.34 15.33 6.95
N VAL A 61 8.27 16.08 6.67
CA VAL A 61 8.37 17.45 6.15
C VAL A 61 9.01 18.38 7.18
N ALA A 62 8.61 18.32 8.45
CA ALA A 62 9.19 19.15 9.51
C ALA A 62 10.70 18.91 9.66
N VAL A 63 11.11 17.65 9.63
CA VAL A 63 12.52 17.25 9.65
C VAL A 63 13.26 17.77 8.41
N ALA A 64 12.67 17.65 7.22
CA ALA A 64 13.26 18.16 5.99
C ALA A 64 13.35 19.70 5.94
N VAL A 65 12.37 20.40 6.52
CA VAL A 65 12.39 21.87 6.65
C VAL A 65 13.53 22.29 7.58
N ALA A 66 13.73 21.57 8.68
CA ALA A 66 14.80 21.87 9.64
C ALA A 66 16.20 21.65 9.06
N ASP A 67 16.38 20.63 8.21
CA ASP A 67 17.68 20.25 7.63
C ASP A 67 18.02 21.01 6.34
N ALA A 68 17.06 21.12 5.42
CA ALA A 68 17.28 21.61 4.05
C ALA A 68 16.43 22.84 3.68
N GLY A 69 15.58 23.31 4.59
CA GLY A 69 14.69 24.46 4.38
C GLY A 69 13.36 24.11 3.70
N LEU A 70 12.41 25.05 3.78
CA LEU A 70 11.04 24.86 3.30
C LEU A 70 10.95 24.59 1.80
N GLY A 71 11.76 25.28 1.00
CA GLY A 71 11.76 25.12 -0.46
C GLY A 71 12.13 23.71 -0.91
N ALA A 72 13.16 23.12 -0.32
CA ALA A 72 13.59 21.75 -0.62
C ALA A 72 12.55 20.72 -0.17
N ALA A 73 12.00 20.89 1.04
CA ALA A 73 10.98 19.99 1.58
C ALA A 73 9.69 19.98 0.72
N LEU A 74 9.20 21.16 0.32
CA LEU A 74 8.03 21.28 -0.57
C LEU A 74 8.35 20.82 -2.00
N GLY A 75 9.55 21.11 -2.48
CA GLY A 75 10.04 20.67 -3.79
C GLY A 75 10.07 19.15 -3.93
N ALA A 76 10.31 18.42 -2.83
CA ALA A 76 10.28 16.96 -2.80
C ALA A 76 8.86 16.37 -2.85
N LEU A 77 7.84 17.06 -2.33
CA LEU A 77 6.47 16.55 -2.31
C LEU A 77 5.86 16.44 -3.72
N VAL A 78 6.13 17.41 -4.58
CA VAL A 78 5.58 17.47 -5.95
C VAL A 78 5.94 16.22 -6.77
N PRO A 79 7.22 15.84 -6.96
CA PRO A 79 7.58 14.66 -7.73
C PRO A 79 7.08 13.36 -7.09
N VAL A 80 6.89 13.32 -5.76
CA VAL A 80 6.32 12.16 -5.06
C VAL A 80 4.86 11.96 -5.42
N VAL A 81 4.06 13.03 -5.34
CA VAL A 81 2.63 12.99 -5.70
C VAL A 81 2.47 12.68 -7.18
N VAL A 82 3.22 13.36 -8.05
CA VAL A 82 3.18 13.11 -9.50
C VAL A 82 3.62 11.68 -9.82
N GLY A 83 4.71 11.21 -9.23
CA GLY A 83 5.19 9.84 -9.41
C GLY A 83 4.15 8.81 -8.98
N TRP A 84 3.51 9.02 -7.82
CA TRP A 84 2.44 8.14 -7.34
C TRP A 84 1.25 8.11 -8.31
N LEU A 85 0.83 9.27 -8.82
CA LEU A 85 -0.27 9.38 -9.78
C LEU A 85 0.05 8.66 -11.08
N VAL A 86 1.26 8.82 -11.62
CA VAL A 86 1.71 8.15 -12.85
C VAL A 86 1.74 6.64 -12.66
N VAL A 87 2.36 6.16 -11.58
CA VAL A 87 2.44 4.72 -11.26
C VAL A 87 1.04 4.12 -11.12
N THR A 88 0.15 4.81 -10.41
CA THR A 88 -1.24 4.37 -10.20
C THR A 88 -2.03 4.37 -11.50
N ALA A 89 -1.94 5.43 -12.31
CA ALA A 89 -2.63 5.54 -13.59
C ALA A 89 -2.17 4.45 -14.57
N ALA A 90 -0.86 4.18 -14.65
CA ALA A 90 -0.31 3.11 -15.47
C ALA A 90 -0.81 1.73 -15.02
N GLY A 91 -0.80 1.47 -13.70
CA GLY A 91 -1.35 0.24 -13.13
C GLY A 91 -2.83 0.05 -13.48
N LEU A 92 -3.66 1.10 -13.33
CA LEU A 92 -5.07 1.08 -13.70
C LEU A 92 -5.29 0.86 -15.20
N GLY A 93 -4.47 1.49 -16.05
CA GLY A 93 -4.49 1.29 -17.50
C GLY A 93 -4.20 -0.17 -17.88
N VAL A 94 -3.20 -0.80 -17.25
CA VAL A 94 -2.88 -2.22 -17.45
C VAL A 94 -4.00 -3.12 -16.95
N VAL A 95 -4.59 -2.84 -15.79
CA VAL A 95 -5.76 -3.59 -15.29
C VAL A 95 -6.89 -3.54 -16.31
N GLY A 96 -7.24 -2.34 -16.80
CA GLY A 96 -8.29 -2.17 -17.81
C GLY A 96 -8.00 -2.95 -19.10
N ALA A 97 -6.78 -2.84 -19.62
CA ALA A 97 -6.38 -3.51 -20.85
C ALA A 97 -6.35 -5.05 -20.73
N VAL A 98 -5.84 -5.57 -19.61
CA VAL A 98 -5.76 -7.02 -19.38
C VAL A 98 -7.14 -7.60 -19.07
N ARG A 99 -7.97 -6.88 -18.31
CA ARG A 99 -9.34 -7.32 -17.98
C ARG A 99 -10.21 -7.50 -19.22
N ALA A 100 -10.01 -6.70 -20.26
CA ALA A 100 -10.72 -6.84 -21.53
C ALA A 100 -10.41 -8.16 -22.26
N ARG A 101 -9.33 -8.87 -21.89
CA ARG A 101 -8.82 -10.06 -22.60
C ARG A 101 -8.61 -11.27 -21.69
N SER A 102 -8.82 -11.14 -20.38
CA SER A 102 -8.40 -12.13 -19.37
C SER A 102 -9.24 -11.99 -18.09
N SER A 103 -9.01 -12.86 -17.11
CA SER A 103 -9.68 -12.83 -15.80
C SER A 103 -9.27 -11.63 -14.93
N ASP A 104 -10.18 -11.22 -14.04
CA ASP A 104 -9.97 -10.15 -13.07
C ASP A 104 -8.71 -10.36 -12.20
N ALA A 105 -8.45 -11.61 -11.77
CA ALA A 105 -7.28 -11.94 -10.96
C ALA A 105 -5.97 -11.65 -11.71
N ARG A 106 -5.86 -12.05 -12.98
CA ARG A 106 -4.68 -11.80 -13.81
C ARG A 106 -4.50 -10.31 -14.09
N ALA A 107 -5.60 -9.58 -14.31
CA ALA A 107 -5.57 -8.14 -14.51
C ALA A 107 -5.01 -7.41 -13.27
N LEU A 108 -5.47 -7.78 -12.07
CA LEU A 108 -4.98 -7.20 -10.82
C LEU A 108 -3.50 -7.52 -10.55
N VAL A 109 -3.07 -8.76 -10.82
CA VAL A 109 -1.64 -9.13 -10.71
C VAL A 109 -0.79 -8.33 -11.68
N ALA A 110 -1.20 -8.21 -12.96
CA ALA A 110 -0.48 -7.45 -13.96
C ALA A 110 -0.35 -5.97 -13.57
N GLY A 111 -1.45 -5.33 -13.14
CA GLY A 111 -1.42 -3.95 -12.66
C GLY A 111 -0.53 -3.76 -11.42
N GLY A 112 -0.55 -4.72 -10.48
CA GLY A 112 0.32 -4.71 -9.32
C GLY A 112 1.80 -4.81 -9.69
N LEU A 113 2.15 -5.69 -10.63
CA LEU A 113 3.52 -5.83 -11.16
C LEU A 113 3.97 -4.57 -11.91
N THR A 114 3.09 -3.96 -12.70
CA THR A 114 3.37 -2.66 -13.33
C THR A 114 3.66 -1.58 -12.29
N GLY A 115 2.84 -1.51 -11.25
CA GLY A 115 3.07 -0.59 -10.14
C GLY A 115 4.43 -0.81 -9.48
N ALA A 116 4.75 -2.07 -9.15
CA ALA A 116 6.02 -2.45 -8.55
C ALA A 116 7.23 -2.12 -9.45
N ALA A 117 7.12 -2.33 -10.76
CA ALA A 117 8.19 -2.05 -11.73
C ALA A 117 8.43 -0.54 -11.92
N LEU A 118 7.38 0.28 -11.81
CA LEU A 118 7.49 1.73 -12.01
C LEU A 118 7.84 2.50 -10.72
N THR A 119 7.62 1.91 -9.55
CA THR A 119 7.92 2.56 -8.26
C THR A 119 9.39 2.98 -8.12
N PRO A 120 10.40 2.16 -8.52
CA PRO A 120 11.80 2.58 -8.53
C PRO A 120 12.08 3.79 -9.44
N LEU A 121 11.35 3.92 -10.56
CA LEU A 121 11.48 5.08 -11.46
C LEU A 121 10.93 6.35 -10.81
N ALA A 122 9.83 6.23 -10.07
CA ALA A 122 9.31 7.35 -9.28
C ALA A 122 10.31 7.75 -8.17
N ALA A 123 10.89 6.78 -7.46
CA ALA A 123 11.94 7.03 -6.47
C ALA A 123 13.16 7.75 -7.08
N LEU A 124 13.60 7.31 -8.27
CA LEU A 124 14.69 7.94 -9.00
C LEU A 124 14.34 9.39 -9.38
N ALA A 125 13.13 9.63 -9.91
CA ALA A 125 12.69 10.96 -10.28
C ALA A 125 12.68 11.90 -9.08
N VAL A 126 12.22 11.43 -7.91
CA VAL A 126 12.27 12.21 -6.67
C VAL A 126 13.72 12.51 -6.27
N ALA A 127 14.60 11.51 -6.28
CA ALA A 127 16.01 11.69 -5.93
C ALA A 127 16.73 12.71 -6.84
N LEU A 128 16.40 12.73 -8.14
CA LEU A 128 16.99 13.66 -9.10
C LEU A 128 16.41 15.08 -9.00
N LEU A 129 15.10 15.20 -8.78
CA LEU A 129 14.40 16.49 -8.80
C LEU A 129 14.42 17.21 -7.45
N ALA A 130 14.36 16.47 -6.35
CA ALA A 130 14.40 17.02 -4.99
C ALA A 130 15.84 17.18 -4.45
N GLY A 131 16.82 16.59 -5.14
CA GLY A 131 18.20 16.51 -4.70
C GLY A 131 18.49 15.28 -3.83
N PRO A 132 19.76 14.88 -3.73
CA PRO A 132 20.17 13.73 -2.94
C PRO A 132 20.08 14.05 -1.45
N GLY A 133 19.66 13.08 -0.64
CA GLY A 133 19.69 13.21 0.81
C GLY A 133 18.62 12.39 1.52
N TRP A 134 18.88 12.12 2.80
CA TRP A 134 17.92 11.46 3.67
C TRP A 134 16.62 12.27 3.91
N PRO A 135 16.60 13.63 3.88
CA PRO A 135 15.34 14.36 4.06
C PRO A 135 14.38 14.20 2.89
N ALA A 136 14.88 14.24 1.65
CA ALA A 136 14.08 13.98 0.45
C ALA A 136 13.50 12.56 0.46
N ALA A 137 14.29 11.57 0.94
CA ALA A 137 13.82 10.20 1.11
C ALA A 137 12.70 10.06 2.15
N LEU A 138 12.78 10.78 3.27
CA LEU A 138 11.71 10.79 4.27
C LEU A 138 10.42 11.40 3.71
N VAL A 139 10.52 12.54 3.03
CA VAL A 139 9.37 13.17 2.37
C VAL A 139 8.79 12.26 1.30
N ALA A 140 9.63 11.53 0.56
CA ALA A 140 9.18 10.54 -0.42
C ALA A 140 8.36 9.42 0.22
N GLY A 141 8.90 8.76 1.25
CA GLY A 141 8.18 7.70 1.96
C GLY A 141 6.88 8.20 2.58
N GLY A 142 6.93 9.31 3.30
CA GLY A 142 5.75 9.91 3.95
C GLY A 142 4.67 10.34 2.94
N GLY A 143 5.07 11.03 1.86
CA GLY A 143 4.15 11.46 0.81
C GLY A 143 3.51 10.28 0.07
N TRP A 144 4.26 9.21 -0.17
CA TRP A 144 3.73 7.99 -0.80
C TRP A 144 2.72 7.27 0.08
N LEU A 145 3.00 7.17 1.38
CA LEU A 145 2.06 6.62 2.37
C LEU A 145 0.77 7.44 2.39
N LEU A 146 0.89 8.78 2.39
CA LEU A 146 -0.26 9.68 2.39
C LEU A 146 -1.14 9.49 1.14
N CYS A 147 -0.53 9.40 -0.05
CA CYS A 147 -1.26 9.11 -1.28
C CYS A 147 -1.98 7.75 -1.21
N GLY A 148 -1.29 6.72 -0.70
CA GLY A 148 -1.88 5.40 -0.47
C GLY A 148 -3.05 5.41 0.52
N ALA A 149 -2.97 6.20 1.59
CA ALA A 149 -4.03 6.35 2.57
C ALA A 149 -5.25 7.11 2.00
N VAL A 150 -5.03 8.13 1.18
CA VAL A 150 -6.11 8.82 0.44
C VAL A 150 -6.81 7.83 -0.50
N ALA A 151 -6.06 7.01 -1.23
CA ALA A 151 -6.62 5.97 -2.09
C ALA A 151 -7.42 4.93 -1.28
N ALA A 152 -6.95 4.56 -0.08
CA ALA A 152 -7.69 3.67 0.83
C ALA A 152 -9.02 4.28 1.28
N LEU A 153 -9.07 5.59 1.55
CA LEU A 153 -10.31 6.30 1.89
C LEU A 153 -11.30 6.35 0.73
N VAL A 154 -10.81 6.63 -0.49
CA VAL A 154 -11.65 6.59 -1.71
C VAL A 154 -12.21 5.18 -1.91
N ARG A 155 -11.38 4.16 -1.76
CA ARG A 155 -11.81 2.75 -1.82
C ARG A 155 -12.84 2.41 -0.74
N ALA A 156 -12.64 2.84 0.51
CA ALA A 156 -13.59 2.59 1.59
C ALA A 156 -14.97 3.22 1.29
N ARG A 157 -14.99 4.43 0.73
CA ARG A 157 -16.23 5.08 0.27
C ARG A 157 -16.89 4.30 -0.86
N ALA A 158 -16.12 3.89 -1.87
CA ALA A 158 -16.63 3.10 -3.00
C ALA A 158 -17.22 1.76 -2.53
N VAL A 159 -16.56 1.06 -1.60
CA VAL A 159 -17.06 -0.18 -1.01
C VAL A 159 -18.38 0.05 -0.28
N ARG A 160 -18.51 1.13 0.52
CA ARG A 160 -19.78 1.45 1.19
C ARG A 160 -20.93 1.66 0.20
N LEU A 161 -20.66 2.34 -0.92
CA LEU A 161 -21.66 2.53 -1.96
C LEU A 161 -22.04 1.20 -2.63
N LEU A 162 -21.07 0.33 -2.90
CA LEU A 162 -21.33 -0.98 -3.50
C LEU A 162 -22.12 -1.92 -2.58
N LEU A 163 -21.86 -1.90 -1.27
CA LEU A 163 -22.55 -2.76 -0.30
C LEU A 163 -24.07 -2.54 -0.27
N VAL A 164 -24.50 -1.29 -0.50
CA VAL A 164 -25.93 -0.91 -0.56
C VAL A 164 -26.50 -0.88 -1.98
N ALA A 165 -25.65 -1.06 -3.00
CA ALA A 165 -26.09 -1.03 -4.39
C ALA A 165 -26.96 -2.26 -4.72
N PRO A 166 -28.06 -2.08 -5.48
CA PRO A 166 -28.80 -3.21 -6.03
C PRO A 166 -27.99 -3.90 -7.14
N GLY A 167 -28.32 -5.17 -7.39
CA GLY A 167 -27.76 -5.95 -8.49
C GLY A 167 -26.48 -6.73 -8.17
N ALA A 168 -25.93 -7.39 -9.20
CA ALA A 168 -24.88 -8.39 -9.05
C ALA A 168 -23.56 -7.84 -8.48
N ALA A 169 -23.26 -6.54 -8.68
CA ALA A 169 -22.05 -5.93 -8.12
C ALA A 169 -22.14 -5.78 -6.60
N GLY A 170 -23.27 -5.30 -6.08
CA GLY A 170 -23.47 -5.19 -4.63
C GLY A 170 -23.55 -6.56 -3.95
N GLU A 171 -24.17 -7.54 -4.62
CA GLU A 171 -24.22 -8.91 -4.08
C GLU A 171 -22.82 -9.53 -3.93
N ARG A 172 -21.94 -9.34 -4.92
CA ARG A 172 -20.55 -9.80 -4.81
C ARG A 172 -19.80 -9.15 -3.64
N GLU A 173 -19.99 -7.85 -3.40
CA GLU A 173 -19.34 -7.20 -2.26
C GLU A 173 -19.94 -7.64 -0.91
N ARG A 174 -21.25 -7.89 -0.82
CA ARG A 174 -21.86 -8.47 0.39
C ARG A 174 -21.33 -9.87 0.69
N VAL A 175 -21.23 -10.73 -0.32
CA VAL A 175 -20.62 -12.06 -0.19
C VAL A 175 -19.16 -11.97 0.25
N ARG A 176 -18.37 -11.04 -0.30
CA ARG A 176 -16.99 -10.81 0.14
C ARG A 176 -16.92 -10.31 1.58
N ALA A 177 -17.81 -9.40 1.99
CA ALA A 177 -17.86 -8.89 3.36
C ALA A 177 -18.10 -10.04 4.35
N ILE A 178 -19.06 -10.91 4.05
CA ILE A 178 -19.34 -12.13 4.84
C ILE A 178 -18.11 -13.04 4.88
N ALA A 179 -17.51 -13.36 3.71
CA ALA A 179 -16.32 -14.21 3.62
C ALA A 179 -15.07 -13.61 4.30
N SER A 180 -15.07 -12.30 4.55
CA SER A 180 -13.99 -11.59 5.24
C SER A 180 -14.21 -11.40 6.74
N ARG A 181 -15.36 -11.83 7.26
CA ARG A 181 -15.72 -11.69 8.68
C ARG A 181 -14.63 -12.33 9.56
N GLY A 182 -14.11 -11.55 10.51
CA GLY A 182 -13.11 -12.01 11.47
C GLY A 182 -11.68 -12.14 10.94
N ARG A 183 -11.39 -11.74 9.70
CA ARG A 183 -9.99 -11.65 9.23
C ARG A 183 -9.33 -10.39 9.78
N ASP A 184 -8.16 -10.56 10.36
CA ASP A 184 -7.36 -9.44 10.87
C ASP A 184 -6.69 -8.68 9.71
N ASP A 185 -6.74 -7.35 9.78
CA ASP A 185 -6.28 -6.44 8.72
C ASP A 185 -4.81 -6.01 8.90
N TRP A 186 -4.14 -6.54 9.93
CA TRP A 186 -2.76 -6.21 10.26
C TRP A 186 -1.79 -6.43 9.09
N GLY A 187 -1.95 -7.53 8.36
CA GLY A 187 -1.09 -7.83 7.21
C GLY A 187 -1.19 -6.78 6.09
N GLN A 188 -2.35 -6.13 5.92
CA GLN A 188 -2.53 -5.05 4.95
C GLN A 188 -1.83 -3.78 5.40
N GLN A 189 -1.93 -3.43 6.69
CA GLN A 189 -1.27 -2.26 7.27
C GLN A 189 0.25 -2.39 7.16
N ALA A 190 0.79 -3.56 7.51
CA ALA A 190 2.22 -3.85 7.42
C ALA A 190 2.73 -3.72 5.98
N ARG A 191 2.02 -4.25 4.99
CA ARG A 191 2.38 -4.11 3.57
C ARG A 191 2.36 -2.66 3.10
N TRP A 192 1.36 -1.88 3.51
CA TRP A 192 1.28 -0.47 3.18
C TRP A 192 2.44 0.34 3.78
N LEU A 193 2.76 0.13 5.06
CA LEU A 193 3.92 0.75 5.71
C LEU A 193 5.23 0.36 5.01
N LEU A 194 5.39 -0.93 4.67
CA LEU A 194 6.56 -1.44 3.98
C LEU A 194 6.75 -0.77 2.61
N GLN A 195 5.68 -0.45 1.88
CA GLN A 195 5.78 0.28 0.60
C GLN A 195 6.37 1.69 0.79
N GLY A 196 5.94 2.42 1.83
CA GLY A 196 6.49 3.73 2.16
C GLY A 196 7.97 3.66 2.55
N VAL A 197 8.32 2.71 3.40
CA VAL A 197 9.71 2.47 3.81
C VAL A 197 10.57 2.08 2.61
N ALA A 198 10.10 1.16 1.77
CA ALA A 198 10.81 0.72 0.58
C ALA A 198 11.05 1.88 -0.39
N LEU A 199 10.07 2.76 -0.59
CA LEU A 199 10.25 3.95 -1.41
C LEU A 199 11.27 4.92 -0.81
N ALA A 200 11.21 5.19 0.50
CA ALA A 200 12.19 6.05 1.17
C ALA A 200 13.61 5.50 0.99
N VAL A 201 13.80 4.21 1.28
CA VAL A 201 15.09 3.53 1.12
C VAL A 201 15.55 3.57 -0.34
N ALA A 202 14.67 3.29 -1.30
CA ALA A 202 15.01 3.35 -2.71
C ALA A 202 15.41 4.77 -3.14
N THR A 203 14.66 5.79 -2.72
CA THR A 203 14.96 7.21 -3.02
C THR A 203 16.31 7.61 -2.45
N TRP A 204 16.61 7.21 -1.22
CA TRP A 204 17.89 7.48 -0.58
C TRP A 204 19.04 6.80 -1.33
N LEU A 205 18.94 5.49 -1.59
CA LEU A 205 19.96 4.73 -2.30
C LEU A 205 20.21 5.27 -3.72
N LEU A 206 19.14 5.61 -4.45
CA LEU A 206 19.24 6.16 -5.79
C LEU A 206 19.83 7.57 -5.80
N GLY A 207 19.58 8.37 -4.75
CA GLY A 207 20.24 9.66 -4.55
C GLY A 207 21.76 9.55 -4.34
N LEU A 208 22.27 8.40 -3.89
CA LEU A 208 23.71 8.15 -3.76
C LEU A 208 24.37 7.77 -5.09
N VAL A 209 23.59 7.34 -6.11
CA VAL A 209 24.14 6.87 -7.39
C VAL A 209 24.95 7.94 -8.13
N PRO A 210 24.49 9.20 -8.28
CA PRO A 210 25.31 10.24 -8.91
C PRO A 210 26.65 10.46 -8.21
N ALA A 211 26.67 10.44 -6.87
CA ALA A 211 27.90 10.58 -6.10
C ALA A 211 28.83 9.36 -6.27
N ALA A 212 28.27 8.15 -6.26
CA ALA A 212 29.04 6.93 -6.51
C ALA A 212 29.64 6.92 -7.92
N VAL A 213 28.88 7.31 -8.95
CA VAL A 213 29.39 7.41 -10.33
C VAL A 213 30.48 8.47 -10.43
N ALA A 214 30.28 9.65 -9.82
CA ALA A 214 31.27 10.72 -9.83
C ALA A 214 32.60 10.35 -9.16
N VAL A 215 32.60 9.43 -8.19
CA VAL A 215 33.80 8.97 -7.48
C VAL A 215 34.43 7.73 -8.14
N LEU A 216 33.62 6.74 -8.50
CA LEU A 216 34.09 5.46 -9.02
C LEU A 216 34.63 5.57 -10.45
N VAL A 217 34.03 6.40 -11.30
CA VAL A 217 34.51 6.59 -12.68
C VAL A 217 35.94 7.14 -12.70
N PRO A 218 36.29 8.25 -12.01
CA PRO A 218 37.68 8.72 -11.93
C PRO A 218 38.63 7.68 -11.31
N LEU A 219 38.22 7.02 -10.22
CA LEU A 219 39.04 6.00 -9.57
C LEU A 219 39.36 4.82 -10.49
N SER A 220 38.39 4.36 -11.28
CA SER A 220 38.60 3.29 -12.26
C SER A 220 39.62 3.69 -13.34
N VAL A 221 39.60 4.95 -13.79
CA VAL A 221 40.57 5.48 -14.75
C VAL A 221 41.97 5.52 -14.12
N VAL A 222 42.08 6.00 -12.88
CA VAL A 222 43.35 6.03 -12.15
C VAL A 222 43.91 4.62 -11.93
N ALA A 223 43.06 3.65 -11.55
CA ALA A 223 43.44 2.26 -11.37
C ALA A 223 43.91 1.62 -12.70
N ALA A 224 43.21 1.88 -13.80
CA ALA A 224 43.58 1.42 -15.13
C ALA A 224 44.95 2.00 -15.58
N VAL A 225 45.18 3.30 -15.37
CA VAL A 225 46.46 3.95 -15.68
C VAL A 225 47.59 3.40 -14.80
N ALA A 226 47.35 3.17 -13.50
CA ALA A 226 48.32 2.60 -12.58
C ALA A 226 48.63 1.13 -12.87
N ALA A 227 47.68 0.35 -13.40
CA ALA A 227 47.91 -1.01 -13.87
C ALA A 227 48.72 -1.03 -15.17
N ALA A 228 48.37 -0.20 -16.14
CA ALA A 228 49.10 -0.06 -17.41
C ALA A 228 50.57 0.36 -17.20
N ARG A 229 50.84 1.28 -16.26
CA ARG A 229 52.21 1.72 -15.93
C ARG A 229 53.05 0.64 -15.23
N ARG A 230 52.42 -0.31 -14.54
CA ARG A 230 53.10 -1.44 -13.91
C ARG A 230 53.47 -2.50 -14.94
N GLY A 231 52.54 -2.87 -15.82
CA GLY A 231 52.80 -3.84 -16.89
C GLY A 231 53.74 -3.36 -18.00
N LEU A 232 54.11 -2.08 -18.05
CA LEU A 232 55.17 -1.54 -18.94
C LEU A 232 56.57 -1.52 -18.30
N ARG A 233 56.66 -1.81 -17.00
CA ARG A 233 57.93 -1.84 -16.24
C ARG A 233 58.43 -3.26 -15.99
N ASP A 234 57.59 -4.26 -16.25
CA ASP A 234 57.92 -5.68 -16.29
C ASP A 234 58.24 -6.07 -17.75
#